data_AF-F2LWG3-F1
#
_entry.id   AF-F2LWG3-F1
#
_cell.length_a   1.000
_cell.length_b   1.000
_cell.length_c   1.000
_cell.angle_alpha   90.00
_cell.angle_beta   90.00
_cell.angle_gamma   90.00
#
_symmetry.space_group_name_H-M   'P 1'
#
loop_
_entity.id
_entity.type
_entity.pdbx_description
1 polymer ?
#
loop_
_entity_poly.entity_id
_entity_poly.type
_entity_poly.pdbx_seq_one_letter_code
_entity_poly.pdbx_strand_id
1 'polypeptide(L)'
;METLTICVPFFALPGMKETCSDLVGDQNLILRDILGLNPLRKGEYENGPYLEGFNVDGKLDYVFYFEEVEKIIEKQVYDQIYILFRAIYKPYQKETQHLVVGYYTVENTQGIEIAPGAYAITGTSAYFVDYKDALNITDIIVGYNLQDSIMKSNSQNHPEYKDWVNGWLEHIKSKENKLEAYIERSKKLRTLKTEENYKEKLEGCL
;
A
#
# COMPACT_ATOMS: atom_id res chain seq x y z
N MET A 1 17.83 16.31 11.52
CA MET A 1 17.19 15.00 11.45
C MET A 1 17.15 14.56 10.02
N GLU A 2 17.69 13.38 9.70
CA GLU A 2 17.67 12.87 8.32
C GLU A 2 16.37 12.09 8.10
N THR A 3 15.62 12.47 7.06
CA THR A 3 14.35 11.83 6.69
C THR A 3 14.55 10.98 5.45
N LEU A 4 14.06 9.75 5.51
CA LEU A 4 14.02 8.86 4.37
C LEU A 4 12.58 8.66 3.90
N THR A 5 12.39 8.69 2.58
CA THR A 5 11.12 8.37 1.95
C THR A 5 11.33 7.16 1.04
N ILE A 6 10.55 6.12 1.25
CA ILE A 6 10.57 4.88 0.48
C ILE A 6 9.18 4.71 -0.14
N CYS A 7 9.09 4.57 -1.46
CA CYS A 7 7.85 4.27 -2.16
C CYS A 7 7.85 2.78 -2.55
N VAL A 8 6.82 2.06 -2.09
CA VAL A 8 6.70 0.61 -2.24
C VAL A 8 5.41 0.23 -2.98
N PRO A 9 5.46 -0.72 -3.95
CA PRO A 9 4.26 -1.21 -4.60
C PRO A 9 3.45 -2.15 -3.72
N PHE A 10 2.13 -2.14 -3.93
CA PHE A 10 1.24 -3.21 -3.51
C PHE A 10 0.11 -3.44 -4.52
N PHE A 11 -0.42 -4.67 -4.58
CA PHE A 11 -1.63 -4.95 -5.33
C PHE A 11 -2.86 -4.47 -4.58
N ALA A 12 -3.60 -3.55 -5.17
CA ALA A 12 -4.85 -3.08 -4.62
C ALA A 12 -6.01 -4.01 -5.02
N LEU A 13 -7.04 -4.03 -4.18
CA LEU A 13 -8.31 -4.65 -4.52
C LEU A 13 -8.80 -4.03 -5.85
N PRO A 14 -9.12 -4.83 -6.88
CA PRO A 14 -9.60 -4.29 -8.14
C PRO A 14 -10.93 -3.55 -7.95
N GLY A 15 -11.16 -2.53 -8.78
CA GLY A 15 -12.43 -1.82 -8.82
C GLY A 15 -13.53 -2.77 -9.29
N MET A 16 -14.69 -2.68 -8.65
CA MET A 16 -15.84 -3.53 -8.93
C MET A 16 -17.00 -2.69 -9.49
N LYS A 17 -18.04 -3.36 -9.99
CA LYS A 17 -19.30 -2.70 -10.33
C LYS A 17 -19.82 -1.90 -9.14
N GLU A 18 -20.38 -0.73 -9.41
CA GLU A 18 -20.92 0.18 -8.39
C GLU A 18 -21.99 -0.49 -7.53
N THR A 19 -22.79 -1.39 -8.13
CA THR A 19 -23.82 -2.19 -7.45
C THR A 19 -23.27 -3.10 -6.35
N CYS A 20 -21.96 -3.33 -6.29
CA CYS A 20 -21.32 -4.16 -5.28
C CYS A 20 -20.83 -3.37 -4.05
N SER A 21 -21.04 -2.06 -3.99
CA SER A 21 -20.56 -1.23 -2.87
C SER A 21 -21.15 -1.64 -1.52
N ASP A 22 -22.38 -2.19 -1.49
CA ASP A 22 -22.97 -2.75 -0.28
C ASP A 22 -22.20 -3.98 0.22
N LEU A 23 -21.60 -4.76 -0.69
CA LEU A 23 -20.80 -5.93 -0.36
C LEU A 23 -19.38 -5.55 0.05
N VAL A 24 -18.70 -4.69 -0.74
CA VAL A 24 -17.26 -4.43 -0.58
C VAL A 24 -16.90 -3.08 0.06
N GLY A 25 -17.90 -2.27 0.40
CA GLY A 25 -17.74 -0.95 1.00
C GLY A 25 -17.45 0.16 -0.01
N ASP A 26 -17.08 1.33 0.51
CA ASP A 26 -16.80 2.54 -0.27
C ASP A 26 -15.61 2.33 -1.22
N GLN A 27 -15.92 2.17 -2.51
CA GLN A 27 -14.96 1.90 -3.57
C GLN A 27 -14.09 3.11 -3.94
N ASN A 28 -14.33 4.30 -3.37
CA ASN A 28 -13.44 5.45 -3.52
C ASN A 28 -12.13 5.29 -2.74
N LEU A 29 -12.04 4.34 -1.82
CA LEU A 29 -10.80 4.04 -1.10
C LEU A 29 -10.02 2.97 -1.88
N ILE A 30 -8.69 3.07 -1.94
CA ILE A 30 -7.86 2.08 -2.65
C ILE A 30 -7.06 1.30 -1.62
N LEU A 31 -7.56 0.12 -1.26
CA LEU A 31 -6.99 -0.75 -0.24
C LEU A 31 -6.17 -1.87 -0.87
N ARG A 32 -5.29 -2.47 -0.05
CA ARG A 32 -4.65 -3.75 -0.40
C ARG A 32 -5.69 -4.78 -0.80
N ASP A 33 -5.31 -5.73 -1.65
CA ASP A 33 -6.20 -6.79 -2.09
C ASP A 33 -6.46 -7.83 -0.98
N ILE A 34 -7.30 -7.46 -0.02
CA ILE A 34 -7.68 -8.32 1.11
C ILE A 34 -8.39 -9.57 0.61
N LEU A 35 -9.15 -9.48 -0.48
CA LEU A 35 -9.97 -10.59 -0.98
C LEU A 35 -9.18 -11.57 -1.85
N GLY A 36 -7.93 -11.25 -2.22
CA GLY A 36 -7.05 -12.12 -3.00
C GLY A 36 -7.58 -12.34 -4.42
N LEU A 37 -8.00 -11.27 -5.09
CA LEU A 37 -8.59 -11.30 -6.43
C LEU A 37 -7.54 -11.11 -7.53
N ASN A 38 -6.39 -10.52 -7.22
CA ASN A 38 -5.25 -10.48 -8.11
C ASN A 38 -4.55 -11.84 -8.13
N PRO A 39 -4.03 -12.29 -9.29
CA PRO A 39 -3.26 -13.52 -9.39
C PRO A 39 -1.89 -13.34 -8.73
N LEU A 40 -1.77 -13.66 -7.45
CA LEU A 40 -0.51 -13.60 -6.70
C LEU A 40 0.30 -14.89 -6.88
N ARG A 41 1.62 -14.78 -7.10
CA ARG A 41 2.55 -15.92 -7.02
C ARG A 41 2.90 -16.22 -5.56
N LYS A 42 3.29 -17.47 -5.29
CA LYS A 42 3.81 -17.88 -3.98
C LYS A 42 5.11 -17.11 -3.67
N GLY A 43 5.13 -16.32 -2.60
CA GLY A 43 6.23 -15.39 -2.27
C GLY A 43 5.88 -13.91 -2.54
N GLU A 44 4.79 -13.65 -3.26
CA GLU A 44 4.16 -12.32 -3.42
C GLU A 44 2.98 -12.17 -2.44
N TYR A 45 3.12 -12.67 -1.21
CA TYR A 45 2.12 -12.42 -0.19
C TYR A 45 2.02 -10.91 0.06
N GLU A 46 0.84 -10.35 -0.21
CA GLU A 46 0.27 -9.08 0.25
C GLU A 46 1.29 -8.08 0.85
N ASN A 47 2.27 -7.61 0.06
CA ASN A 47 2.98 -6.37 0.37
C ASN A 47 1.91 -5.30 0.58
N GLY A 48 2.03 -4.48 1.61
CA GLY A 48 1.15 -3.32 1.75
C GLY A 48 0.67 -3.04 3.17
N PRO A 49 -0.19 -2.02 3.31
CA PRO A 49 -0.60 -1.51 4.61
C PRO A 49 -1.71 -2.36 5.23
N TYR A 50 -1.42 -3.00 6.36
CA TYR A 50 -2.39 -3.69 7.22
C TYR A 50 -2.89 -2.71 8.28
N LEU A 51 -3.88 -1.93 7.89
CA LEU A 51 -4.45 -0.85 8.70
C LEU A 51 -5.27 -1.38 9.88
N GLU A 52 -5.76 -2.60 9.75
CA GLU A 52 -6.50 -3.33 10.77
C GLU A 52 -5.61 -4.20 11.68
N GLY A 53 -4.28 -4.17 11.49
CA GLY A 53 -3.33 -5.11 12.09
C GLY A 53 -3.16 -6.36 11.26
N PHE A 54 -1.93 -6.81 11.08
CA PHE A 54 -1.65 -8.07 10.38
C PHE A 54 -2.37 -9.23 11.07
N ASN A 55 -2.26 -9.27 12.41
CA ASN A 55 -2.90 -10.23 13.31
C ASN A 55 -4.28 -9.76 13.84
N VAL A 56 -4.89 -8.73 13.25
CA VAL A 56 -6.15 -8.14 13.72
C VAL A 56 -6.06 -7.58 15.15
N ASP A 57 -4.86 -7.13 15.55
CA ASP A 57 -4.59 -6.48 16.83
C ASP A 57 -4.68 -4.94 16.77
N GLY A 58 -5.06 -4.39 15.61
CA GLY A 58 -5.24 -2.95 15.39
C GLY A 58 -3.95 -2.17 15.22
N LYS A 59 -2.79 -2.83 15.10
CA LYS A 59 -1.52 -2.16 14.81
C LYS A 59 -1.42 -1.76 13.34
N LEU A 60 -0.70 -0.68 13.05
CA LEU A 60 -0.45 -0.24 11.68
C LEU A 60 0.71 -1.04 11.08
N ASP A 61 0.48 -2.30 10.73
CA ASP A 61 1.57 -3.14 10.23
C ASP A 61 1.77 -2.92 8.74
N TYR A 62 3.03 -2.82 8.33
CA TYR A 62 3.45 -2.95 6.94
C TYR A 62 4.24 -4.25 6.80
N VAL A 63 3.70 -5.18 6.03
CA VAL A 63 4.36 -6.45 5.71
C VAL A 63 5.03 -6.35 4.35
N PHE A 64 6.26 -6.85 4.26
CA PHE A 64 7.05 -6.80 3.04
C PHE A 64 8.01 -7.99 2.88
N TYR A 65 8.30 -8.31 1.62
CA TYR A 65 9.21 -9.40 1.23
C TYR A 65 10.52 -8.89 0.60
N PHE A 66 10.65 -7.58 0.43
CA PHE A 66 11.82 -6.99 -0.20
C PHE A 66 12.99 -6.88 0.77
N GLU A 67 14.02 -7.69 0.53
CA GLU A 67 15.31 -7.60 1.24
C GLU A 67 15.91 -6.19 1.16
N GLU A 68 15.64 -5.46 0.06
CA GLU A 68 16.07 -4.06 -0.06
C GLU A 68 15.48 -3.14 1.01
N VAL A 69 14.19 -3.33 1.37
CA VAL A 69 13.53 -2.51 2.41
C VAL A 69 14.14 -2.82 3.77
N GLU A 70 14.35 -4.11 4.06
CA GLU A 70 14.94 -4.57 5.32
C GLU A 70 16.34 -3.96 5.52
N LYS A 71 17.24 -4.12 4.55
CA LYS A 71 18.62 -3.59 4.57
C LYS A 71 18.74 -2.09 4.78
N ILE A 72 17.72 -1.32 4.40
CA ILE A 72 17.76 0.15 4.55
C ILE A 72 17.47 0.54 5.98
N ILE A 73 16.53 -0.15 6.60
CA ILE A 73 16.01 0.20 7.92
C ILE A 73 17.00 -0.25 9.00
N GLU A 74 17.86 -1.23 8.71
CA GLU A 74 18.97 -1.61 9.57
C GLU A 74 20.07 -0.56 9.74
N LYS A 75 20.22 0.40 8.81
CA LYS A 75 21.40 1.28 8.79
C LYS A 75 21.43 2.33 9.91
N GLN A 76 20.41 2.42 10.77
CA GLN A 76 20.34 3.35 11.91
C GLN A 76 20.67 4.84 11.61
N VAL A 77 20.56 5.30 10.36
CA VAL A 77 20.97 6.67 9.96
C VAL A 77 19.82 7.69 10.03
N TYR A 78 18.58 7.23 9.90
CA TYR A 78 17.42 8.11 9.71
C TYR A 78 16.64 8.27 11.01
N ASP A 79 16.23 9.49 11.37
CA ASP A 79 15.38 9.67 12.56
C ASP A 79 13.91 9.36 12.24
N GLN A 80 13.52 9.58 10.98
CA GLN A 80 12.16 9.43 10.50
C GLN A 80 12.16 8.76 9.12
N ILE A 81 11.34 7.72 8.99
CA ILE A 81 11.12 7.06 7.71
C ILE A 81 9.63 7.22 7.33
N TYR A 82 9.39 7.57 6.07
CA TYR A 82 8.07 7.55 5.44
C TYR A 82 8.00 6.40 4.44
N ILE A 83 7.01 5.53 4.59
CA ILE A 83 6.71 4.45 3.64
C ILE A 83 5.50 4.88 2.84
N LEU A 84 5.70 5.34 1.60
CA LEU A 84 4.64 5.67 0.66
C LEU A 84 4.12 4.41 -0.01
N PHE A 85 2.81 4.27 -0.05
CA PHE A 85 2.14 3.14 -0.67
C PHE A 85 1.70 3.48 -2.09
N ARG A 86 2.32 2.81 -3.06
CA ARG A 86 1.93 2.81 -4.48
C ARG A 86 1.01 1.63 -4.76
N ALA A 87 -0.28 1.91 -4.90
CA ALA A 87 -1.26 0.95 -5.35
C ALA A 87 -1.08 0.63 -6.83
N ILE A 88 -0.98 -0.65 -7.16
CA ILE A 88 -1.21 -1.19 -8.50
C ILE A 88 -2.72 -1.50 -8.55
N TYR A 89 -3.48 -0.58 -9.14
CA TYR A 89 -4.94 -0.58 -9.09
C TYR A 89 -5.52 -0.73 -10.48
N LYS A 90 -6.42 -1.71 -10.66
CA LYS A 90 -7.22 -1.85 -11.88
C LYS A 90 -8.64 -1.39 -11.59
N PRO A 91 -9.04 -0.17 -11.98
CA PRO A 91 -10.42 0.25 -11.84
C PRO A 91 -11.36 -0.63 -12.69
N TYR A 92 -12.65 -0.65 -12.35
CA TYR A 92 -13.63 -1.49 -13.04
C TYR A 92 -13.63 -1.23 -14.56
N GLN A 93 -13.34 -2.27 -15.35
CA GLN A 93 -13.25 -2.21 -16.81
C GLN A 93 -12.32 -1.12 -17.37
N LYS A 94 -11.26 -0.75 -16.63
CA LYS A 94 -10.25 0.20 -17.08
C LYS A 94 -8.85 -0.42 -17.03
N GLU A 95 -7.91 0.30 -17.63
CA GLU A 95 -6.49 -0.03 -17.58
C GLU A 95 -5.91 0.11 -16.16
N THR A 96 -4.88 -0.66 -15.89
CA THR A 96 -4.14 -0.59 -14.62
C THR A 96 -3.49 0.77 -14.45
N GLN A 97 -3.59 1.30 -13.24
CA GLN A 97 -3.00 2.56 -12.80
C GLN A 97 -2.02 2.31 -11.65
N HIS A 98 -0.98 3.14 -11.57
CA HIS A 98 -0.11 3.24 -10.40
C HIS A 98 -0.44 4.51 -9.63
N LEU A 99 -0.95 4.35 -8.41
CA LEU A 99 -1.48 5.44 -7.61
C LEU A 99 -0.76 5.52 -6.27
N VAL A 100 -0.30 6.69 -5.88
CA VAL A 100 0.12 6.92 -4.48
C VAL A 100 -1.13 7.26 -3.68
N VAL A 101 -1.40 6.46 -2.64
CA VAL A 101 -2.70 6.49 -1.93
C VAL A 101 -2.58 6.79 -0.43
N GLY A 102 -1.36 6.76 0.10
CA GLY A 102 -1.13 6.97 1.51
C GLY A 102 0.31 6.70 1.89
N TYR A 103 0.61 6.91 3.16
CA TYR A 103 1.89 6.59 3.74
C TYR A 103 1.78 6.17 5.20
N TYR A 104 2.78 5.45 5.68
CA TYR A 104 3.08 5.31 7.09
C TYR A 104 4.28 6.18 7.47
N THR A 105 4.22 6.68 8.69
CA THR A 105 5.36 7.20 9.42
C THR A 105 5.85 6.06 10.31
N VAL A 106 7.13 5.74 10.24
CA VAL A 106 7.74 4.67 11.05
C VAL A 106 8.98 5.22 11.75
N GLU A 107 9.19 4.80 13.00
CA GLU A 107 10.46 5.05 13.67
C GLU A 107 11.55 4.16 13.06
N ASN A 108 12.80 4.53 13.31
CA ASN A 108 13.96 3.79 12.82
C ASN A 108 14.13 2.47 13.58
N THR A 109 13.33 1.48 13.20
CA THR A 109 13.25 0.17 13.84
C THR A 109 13.42 -0.91 12.80
N GLN A 110 14.31 -1.88 13.04
CA GLN A 110 14.49 -3.03 12.17
C GLN A 110 13.16 -3.77 11.93
N GLY A 111 12.95 -4.23 10.69
CA GLY A 111 11.83 -5.11 10.38
C GLY A 111 11.95 -6.43 11.14
N ILE A 112 10.84 -6.89 11.70
CA ILE A 112 10.78 -8.16 12.41
C ILE A 112 10.40 -9.24 11.40
N GLU A 113 11.21 -10.28 11.26
CA GLU A 113 10.85 -11.43 10.43
C GLU A 113 9.66 -12.18 11.06
N ILE A 114 8.56 -12.28 10.33
CA ILE A 114 7.30 -12.92 10.79
C ILE A 114 7.05 -14.28 10.13
N ALA A 115 7.74 -14.55 9.02
CA ALA A 115 7.82 -15.83 8.33
C ALA A 115 9.09 -15.84 7.47
N PRO A 116 9.59 -17.01 7.01
CA PRO A 116 10.81 -17.06 6.19
C PRO A 116 10.78 -16.09 4.99
N GLY A 117 11.61 -15.05 5.05
CA GLY A 117 11.71 -14.01 4.02
C GLY A 117 10.59 -12.97 4.01
N ALA A 118 9.76 -12.92 5.06
CA ALA A 118 8.67 -11.96 5.24
C ALA A 118 8.90 -11.14 6.51
N TYR A 119 8.88 -9.81 6.38
CA TYR A 119 9.17 -8.89 7.47
C TYR A 119 7.97 -7.99 7.73
N ALA A 120 7.83 -7.54 8.97
CA ALA A 120 6.84 -6.56 9.37
C ALA A 120 7.47 -5.38 10.10
N ILE A 121 6.96 -4.19 9.85
CA ILE A 121 7.25 -2.97 10.62
C ILE A 121 5.93 -2.34 11.02
N THR A 122 5.83 -1.95 12.28
CA THR A 122 4.67 -1.24 12.80
C THR A 122 4.88 0.27 12.63
N GLY A 123 3.95 0.93 11.95
CA GLY A 123 3.92 2.38 11.83
C GLY A 123 3.46 3.08 13.10
N THR A 124 4.02 4.27 13.33
CA THR A 124 3.63 5.15 14.43
C THR A 124 2.42 6.00 14.07
N SER A 125 2.24 6.31 12.79
CA SER A 125 1.02 6.91 12.26
C SER A 125 0.82 6.57 10.78
N ALA A 126 -0.41 6.80 10.31
CA ALA A 126 -0.83 6.53 8.95
C ALA A 126 -1.63 7.70 8.39
N TYR A 127 -1.52 7.88 7.07
CA TYR A 127 -2.27 8.88 6.34
C TYR A 127 -2.70 8.31 4.99
N PHE A 128 -3.99 8.35 4.69
CA PHE A 128 -4.53 7.80 3.45
C PHE A 128 -5.52 8.78 2.83
N VAL A 129 -5.65 8.74 1.51
CA VAL A 129 -6.54 9.60 0.72
C VAL A 129 -7.47 8.75 -0.13
N ASP A 130 -8.59 9.33 -0.54
CA ASP A 130 -9.48 8.67 -1.50
C ASP A 130 -8.95 8.77 -2.94
N TYR A 131 -9.64 8.12 -3.87
CA TYR A 131 -9.23 7.99 -5.26
C TYR A 131 -9.11 9.32 -6.00
N LYS A 132 -9.96 10.32 -5.68
CA LYS A 132 -9.90 11.65 -6.33
C LYS A 132 -8.67 12.45 -5.89
N ASP A 133 -8.17 12.20 -4.68
CA ASP A 133 -7.02 12.89 -4.10
C ASP A 133 -5.72 12.08 -4.19
N ALA A 134 -5.80 10.80 -4.57
CA ALA A 134 -4.65 9.97 -4.91
C ALA A 134 -3.85 10.56 -6.08
N LEU A 135 -2.54 10.35 -6.06
CA LEU A 135 -1.66 10.83 -7.13
C LEU A 135 -1.44 9.72 -8.16
N ASN A 136 -1.88 9.95 -9.40
CA ASN A 136 -1.60 9.05 -10.50
C ASN A 136 -0.17 9.27 -11.04
N ILE A 137 0.67 8.24 -10.90
CA ILE A 137 2.08 8.24 -11.32
C ILE A 137 2.34 7.23 -12.44
N THR A 138 1.29 6.73 -13.10
CA THR A 138 1.38 5.66 -14.11
C THR A 138 2.40 5.95 -15.19
N ASP A 139 2.42 7.17 -15.74
CA ASP A 139 3.34 7.54 -16.82
C ASP A 139 4.81 7.46 -16.40
N ILE A 140 5.12 7.85 -15.16
CA ILE A 140 6.48 7.74 -14.60
C ILE A 140 6.84 6.27 -14.44
N ILE A 141 5.94 5.48 -13.85
CA ILE A 141 6.23 4.07 -13.56
C ILE A 141 6.38 3.24 -14.82
N VAL A 142 5.49 3.42 -15.80
CA VAL A 142 5.53 2.68 -17.07
C VAL A 142 6.66 3.21 -17.96
N GLY A 143 6.81 4.53 -18.08
CA GLY A 143 7.82 5.16 -18.93
C GLY A 143 9.25 4.81 -18.55
N TYR A 144 9.52 4.59 -17.26
CA TYR A 144 10.84 4.21 -16.74
C TYR A 144 10.95 2.71 -16.40
N ASN A 145 9.92 1.91 -16.67
CA ASN A 145 9.89 0.47 -16.37
C ASN A 145 10.16 0.13 -14.89
N LEU A 146 9.45 0.82 -13.98
CA LEU A 146 9.63 0.77 -12.52
C LEU A 146 8.50 0.04 -11.77
N GLN A 147 7.73 -0.80 -12.47
CA GLN A 147 6.52 -1.46 -11.95
C GLN A 147 6.79 -2.30 -10.69
N ASP A 148 7.95 -2.95 -10.65
CA ASP A 148 8.39 -3.81 -9.55
C ASP A 148 9.44 -3.14 -8.65
N SER A 149 9.86 -1.91 -9.00
CA SER A 149 10.93 -1.21 -8.30
C SER A 149 10.44 -0.51 -7.03
N ILE A 150 11.31 -0.55 -6.01
CA ILE A 150 11.22 0.31 -4.82
C ILE A 150 12.01 1.58 -5.07
N MET A 151 11.39 2.73 -4.82
CA MET A 151 12.00 4.04 -5.04
C MET A 151 12.36 4.67 -3.71
N LYS A 152 13.58 5.21 -3.62
CA LYS A 152 14.18 5.65 -2.35
C LYS A 152 14.75 7.04 -2.51
N SER A 153 14.43 7.94 -1.58
CA SER A 153 14.90 9.33 -1.64
C SER A 153 16.42 9.47 -1.46
N ASN A 154 17.10 8.43 -0.97
CA ASN A 154 18.55 8.37 -0.82
C ASN A 154 19.25 7.53 -1.90
N SER A 155 18.55 7.16 -2.99
CA SER A 155 19.13 6.35 -4.06
C SER A 155 20.32 7.06 -4.70
N GLN A 156 21.50 6.44 -4.66
CA GLN A 156 22.70 6.96 -5.30
C GLN A 156 22.67 6.77 -6.83
N ASN A 157 22.01 5.72 -7.30
CA ASN A 157 21.92 5.39 -8.73
C ASN A 157 20.81 6.15 -9.45
N HIS A 158 19.81 6.63 -8.69
CA HIS A 158 18.63 7.34 -9.21
C HIS A 158 18.36 8.58 -8.37
N PRO A 159 19.20 9.62 -8.48
CA PRO A 159 19.04 10.84 -7.68
C PRO A 159 17.69 11.54 -7.90
N GLU A 160 17.09 11.38 -9.08
CA GLU A 160 15.75 11.89 -9.43
C GLU A 160 14.63 11.35 -8.52
N TYR A 161 14.82 10.15 -7.93
CA TYR A 161 13.83 9.57 -7.04
C TYR A 161 13.57 10.44 -5.82
N LYS A 162 14.59 11.17 -5.35
CA LYS A 162 14.45 12.07 -4.20
C LYS A 162 13.34 13.09 -4.43
N ASP A 163 13.37 13.77 -5.58
CA ASP A 163 12.40 14.81 -5.88
C ASP A 163 11.02 14.22 -6.13
N TRP A 164 10.96 13.08 -6.82
CA TRP A 164 9.70 12.39 -7.09
C TRP A 164 9.01 11.91 -5.82
N VAL A 165 9.66 11.07 -4.99
CA VAL A 165 8.98 10.48 -3.83
C VAL A 165 8.66 11.52 -2.76
N ASN A 166 9.48 12.56 -2.61
CA ASN A 166 9.18 13.65 -1.70
C ASN A 166 8.03 14.52 -2.23
N GLY A 167 8.00 14.82 -3.54
CA GLY A 167 6.88 15.53 -4.15
C GLY A 167 5.55 14.77 -4.00
N TRP A 168 5.59 13.44 -4.16
CA TRP A 168 4.42 12.59 -3.95
C TRP A 168 3.97 12.56 -2.49
N LEU A 169 4.92 12.53 -1.54
CA LEU A 169 4.61 12.58 -0.11
C LEU A 169 3.91 13.89 0.26
N GLU A 170 4.44 15.02 -0.20
CA GLU A 170 3.86 16.34 0.08
C GLU A 170 2.49 16.51 -0.58
N HIS A 171 2.28 15.95 -1.78
CA HIS A 171 0.94 15.88 -2.38
C HIS A 171 -0.04 15.18 -1.44
N ILE A 172 0.28 13.98 -0.94
CA ILE A 172 -0.61 13.21 -0.07
C ILE A 172 -0.87 13.92 1.27
N LYS A 173 0.17 14.48 1.89
CA LYS A 173 0.05 15.27 3.13
C LYS A 173 -0.89 16.46 3.01
N SER A 174 -0.99 17.05 1.82
CA SER A 174 -1.81 18.23 1.57
C SER A 174 -3.32 17.96 1.47
N LYS A 175 -3.72 16.68 1.49
CA LYS A 175 -5.11 16.25 1.28
C LYS A 175 -5.86 16.10 2.61
N GLU A 176 -7.06 15.52 2.55
CA GLU A 176 -7.82 15.14 3.74
C GLU A 176 -7.46 13.70 4.14
N ASN A 177 -7.21 13.46 5.43
CA ASN A 177 -6.91 12.12 5.92
C ASN A 177 -8.18 11.26 6.00
N LYS A 178 -8.19 10.14 5.30
CA LYS A 178 -9.28 9.15 5.25
C LYS A 178 -8.95 7.86 6.01
N LEU A 179 -7.94 7.87 6.89
CA LEU A 179 -7.47 6.69 7.62
C LEU A 179 -8.60 5.87 8.28
N GLU A 180 -9.52 6.51 9.00
CA GLU A 180 -10.59 5.79 9.70
C GLU A 180 -11.50 5.03 8.73
N ALA A 181 -11.91 5.65 7.63
CA ALA A 181 -12.73 5.00 6.60
C ALA A 181 -11.99 3.84 5.94
N TYR A 182 -10.68 3.97 5.77
CA TYR A 182 -9.79 2.92 5.30
C TYR A 182 -9.76 1.71 6.27
N ILE A 183 -9.62 1.95 7.58
CA ILE A 183 -9.66 0.91 8.61
C ILE A 183 -11.01 0.19 8.63
N GLU A 184 -12.11 0.94 8.58
CA GLU A 184 -13.48 0.39 8.56
C GLU A 184 -13.70 -0.52 7.34
N ARG A 185 -13.29 -0.06 6.15
CA ARG A 185 -13.40 -0.85 4.93
C ARG A 185 -12.49 -2.08 4.96
N SER A 186 -11.27 -1.96 5.47
CA SER A 186 -10.38 -3.11 5.71
C SER A 186 -11.04 -4.20 6.55
N LYS A 187 -11.64 -3.80 7.68
CA LYS A 187 -12.36 -4.73 8.59
C LYS A 187 -13.54 -5.39 7.89
N LYS A 188 -14.36 -4.63 7.15
CA LYS A 188 -15.48 -5.15 6.36
C LYS A 188 -15.03 -6.21 5.35
N LEU A 189 -13.97 -5.94 4.58
CA LEU A 189 -13.44 -6.87 3.60
C LEU A 189 -12.85 -8.14 4.26
N ARG A 190 -12.21 -8.02 5.42
CA ARG A 190 -11.76 -9.19 6.19
C ARG A 190 -12.93 -10.05 6.64
N THR A 191 -14.00 -9.46 7.17
CA THR A 191 -15.21 -10.20 7.54
C THR A 191 -15.77 -10.94 6.33
N LEU A 192 -15.90 -10.25 5.19
CA LEU A 192 -16.34 -10.88 3.94
C LEU A 192 -15.45 -12.06 3.54
N LYS A 193 -14.12 -11.94 3.62
CA LYS A 193 -13.16 -13.01 3.29
C LYS A 193 -13.35 -14.29 4.15
N THR A 194 -13.91 -14.16 5.36
CA THR A 194 -14.17 -15.31 6.25
C THR A 194 -15.42 -16.11 5.90
N GLU A 195 -16.29 -15.58 5.03
CA GLU A 195 -17.51 -16.27 4.62
C GLU A 195 -17.19 -17.35 3.58
N GLU A 196 -17.67 -18.59 3.77
CA GLU A 196 -17.30 -19.73 2.89
C GLU A 196 -17.61 -19.48 1.40
N ASN A 197 -18.64 -18.68 1.10
CA ASN A 197 -19.11 -18.39 -0.25
C ASN A 197 -18.76 -16.98 -0.74
N TYR A 198 -17.80 -16.28 -0.12
CA TYR A 198 -17.50 -14.89 -0.51
C TYR A 198 -17.12 -14.74 -1.99
N LYS A 199 -16.45 -15.73 -2.58
CA LYS A 199 -16.08 -15.71 -4.00
C LYS A 199 -17.31 -15.76 -4.90
N GLU A 200 -18.30 -16.58 -4.57
CA GLU A 200 -19.58 -16.66 -5.31
C GLU A 200 -20.31 -15.32 -5.24
N LYS A 201 -20.31 -14.66 -4.06
CA LYS A 201 -20.89 -13.32 -3.89
C LYS A 201 -20.23 -12.25 -4.75
N LEU A 202 -18.96 -12.46 -5.15
CA LEU A 202 -18.18 -11.52 -5.96
C LEU A 202 -18.26 -11.78 -7.47
N GLU A 203 -18.81 -12.91 -7.93
CA GLU A 203 -18.88 -13.25 -9.37
C GLU A 203 -19.62 -12.18 -10.18
N GLY A 204 -20.64 -11.56 -9.59
CA GLY A 204 -21.40 -10.47 -10.23
C GLY A 204 -20.67 -9.13 -10.27
N CYS A 205 -19.56 -8.98 -9.55
CA CYS A 205 -18.91 -7.69 -9.26
C CYS A 205 -17.71 -7.36 -10.14
N LEU A 206 -17.05 -8.38 -10.72
CA LEU A 206 -15.82 -8.26 -11.49
C LEU A 206 -16.04 -8.05 -12.99
#